data_AF-A0A3A9AHT9-F1
#
_entry.id   AF-A0A3A9AHT9-F1
#
_cell.length_a   1.000
_cell.length_b   1.000
_cell.length_c   1.000
_cell.angle_alpha   90.00
_cell.angle_beta   90.00
_cell.angle_gamma   90.00
#
_symmetry.space_group_name_H-M   'P 1'
#
loop_
_entity.id
_entity.type
_entity.pdbx_description
1 polymer ?
#
loop_
_entity_poly.entity_id
_entity_poly.type
_entity_poly.pdbx_seq_one_letter_code
_entity_poly.pdbx_strand_id
1 'polypeptide(L)'
;MGQIWTIDDLADRGFVVEDGLEMCAGDEELYLEVLEEALAEGEEKIPLLRRLYEQKDYEGYLVEVHGLKNAMRSIGANHLSEAAKIQEFAVKEQTYEKIDENVEALLLEYQDVVDTLKELFRS
;
A
#
# COMPACT_ATOMS: atom_id res chain seq x y z
N MET A 1 7.00 -15.61 -12.34
CA MET A 1 7.07 -14.15 -12.25
C MET A 1 8.52 -13.75 -12.46
N GLY A 2 8.79 -12.71 -13.24
CA GLY A 2 10.14 -12.21 -13.48
C GLY A 2 10.75 -11.59 -12.21
N GLN A 3 12.08 -11.53 -12.17
CA GLN A 3 12.78 -10.74 -11.16
C GLN A 3 12.62 -9.25 -11.48
N ILE A 4 12.54 -8.41 -10.45
CA ILE A 4 12.42 -6.96 -10.57
C ILE A 4 13.81 -6.35 -10.49
N TRP A 5 14.18 -5.54 -11.48
CA TRP A 5 15.47 -4.87 -11.59
C TRP A 5 15.34 -3.37 -11.84
N THR A 6 14.23 -2.92 -12.43
CA THR A 6 13.95 -1.51 -12.70
C THR A 6 12.54 -1.13 -12.29
N ILE A 7 12.25 0.19 -12.23
CA ILE A 7 10.90 0.69 -11.97
C ILE A 7 9.87 0.20 -13.00
N ASP A 8 10.27 -0.04 -14.25
CA ASP A 8 9.39 -0.55 -15.30
C ASP A 8 8.88 -1.98 -14.99
N ASP A 9 9.71 -2.79 -14.32
CA ASP A 9 9.34 -4.16 -13.93
C ASP A 9 8.22 -4.19 -12.87
N LEU A 10 7.94 -3.06 -12.20
CA LEU A 10 6.81 -2.95 -11.26
C LEU A 10 5.46 -3.09 -11.96
N ALA A 11 5.37 -2.77 -13.26
CA ALA A 11 4.15 -2.94 -14.05
C ALA A 11 3.70 -4.42 -14.10
N ASP A 12 4.66 -5.36 -14.13
CA ASP A 12 4.37 -6.81 -14.06
C ASP A 12 3.78 -7.26 -12.71
N ARG A 13 3.87 -6.39 -11.69
CA ARG A 13 3.33 -6.58 -10.35
C ARG A 13 2.07 -5.75 -10.09
N GLY A 14 1.53 -5.10 -11.13
CA GLY A 14 0.28 -4.35 -11.04
C GLY A 14 0.42 -2.90 -10.61
N PHE A 15 1.64 -2.36 -10.57
CA PHE A 15 1.86 -0.93 -10.39
C PHE A 15 1.57 -0.19 -11.69
N VAL A 16 0.96 0.98 -11.59
CA VAL A 16 0.86 1.96 -12.69
C VAL A 16 2.01 2.93 -12.52
N VAL A 17 3.17 2.61 -13.10
CA VAL A 17 4.43 3.34 -12.91
C VAL A 17 4.29 4.80 -13.36
N GLU A 18 3.54 5.03 -14.44
CA GLU A 18 3.27 6.36 -14.96
C GLU A 18 2.56 7.26 -13.93
N ASP A 19 1.58 6.73 -13.19
CA ASP A 19 0.88 7.49 -12.15
C ASP A 19 1.85 7.93 -11.04
N GLY A 20 2.78 7.03 -10.66
CA GLY A 20 3.79 7.31 -9.64
C GLY A 20 4.83 8.34 -10.10
N LEU A 21 5.30 8.22 -11.35
CA LEU A 21 6.21 9.19 -11.95
C LEU A 21 5.55 10.57 -12.13
N GLU A 22 4.27 10.64 -12.49
CA GLU A 22 3.53 11.91 -12.57
C GLU A 22 3.51 12.64 -11.23
N MET A 23 3.36 11.92 -10.11
CA MET A 23 3.45 12.48 -8.77
C MET A 23 4.85 13.04 -8.44
N CYS A 24 5.87 12.51 -9.10
CA CYS A 24 7.27 12.92 -8.98
C CYS A 24 7.70 13.86 -10.12
N ALA A 25 6.77 14.48 -10.84
CA ALA A 25 7.04 15.37 -11.97
C ALA A 25 7.90 14.74 -13.10
N GLY A 26 7.84 13.41 -13.24
CA GLY A 26 8.61 12.62 -14.20
C GLY A 26 10.06 12.36 -13.79
N ASP A 27 10.42 12.65 -12.53
CA ASP A 27 11.76 12.40 -11.99
C ASP A 27 11.85 10.99 -11.40
N GLU A 28 12.66 10.14 -12.04
CA GLU A 28 12.86 8.74 -11.64
C GLU A 28 13.65 8.62 -10.32
N GLU A 29 14.60 9.51 -10.05
CA GLU A 29 15.37 9.49 -8.80
C GLU A 29 14.45 9.82 -7.62
N LEU A 30 13.63 10.86 -7.77
CA LEU A 30 12.62 11.20 -6.77
C LEU A 30 11.58 10.08 -6.59
N TYR A 31 11.16 9.43 -7.67
CA TYR A 31 10.22 8.31 -7.58
C TYR A 31 10.80 7.13 -6.81
N LEU A 32 12.08 6.81 -7.02
CA LEU A 32 12.79 5.80 -6.22
C LEU A 32 12.86 6.18 -4.74
N GLU A 33 13.12 7.45 -4.39
CA GLU A 33 13.08 7.90 -3.00
C GLU A 33 11.70 7.67 -2.36
N VAL A 34 10.61 8.01 -3.09
CA VAL A 34 9.24 7.79 -2.60
C VAL A 34 8.90 6.30 -2.45
N LEU A 35 9.38 5.45 -3.37
CA LEU A 35 9.21 4.00 -3.28
C LEU A 35 9.98 3.41 -2.08
N GLU A 36 11.17 3.93 -1.76
CA GLU A 36 11.96 3.52 -0.60
C GLU A 36 11.27 3.92 0.71
N GLU A 37 10.72 5.14 0.78
CA GLU A 37 9.91 5.58 1.92
C GLU A 37 8.66 4.70 2.10
N ALA A 38 7.97 4.37 1.01
CA ALA A 38 6.79 3.50 1.06
C ALA A 38 7.13 2.07 1.53
N LEU A 39 8.30 1.55 1.14
CA LEU A 39 8.83 0.29 1.65
C LEU A 39 9.05 0.37 3.18
N ALA A 40 9.79 1.37 3.65
CA ALA A 40 10.09 1.53 5.07
C ALA A 40 8.80 1.68 5.89
N GLU A 41 7.85 2.49 5.42
CA GLU A 41 6.55 2.64 6.06
C GLU A 41 5.78 1.31 6.10
N GLY A 42 5.76 0.55 5.01
CA GLY A 42 5.06 -0.73 4.95
C GLY A 42 5.51 -1.76 5.99
N GLU A 43 6.81 -1.81 6.30
CA GLU A 43 7.34 -2.71 7.34
C GLU A 43 6.79 -2.38 8.74
N GLU A 44 6.50 -1.11 9.02
CA GLU A 44 5.94 -0.67 10.30
C GLU A 44 4.41 -0.72 10.32
N LYS A 45 3.77 -0.38 9.20
CA LYS A 45 2.31 -0.21 9.13
C LYS A 45 1.52 -1.50 9.05
N ILE A 46 2.04 -2.54 8.37
CA ILE A 46 1.38 -3.85 8.31
C ILE A 46 1.10 -4.42 9.72
N PRO A 47 2.08 -4.55 10.63
CA PRO A 47 1.81 -5.06 11.99
C PRO A 47 0.97 -4.09 12.82
N LEU A 48 1.07 -2.78 12.60
CA LEU A 48 0.24 -1.78 13.27
C LEU A 48 -1.25 -1.93 12.89
N LEU A 49 -1.56 -2.02 11.60
CA LEU A 49 -2.93 -2.22 11.09
C LEU A 49 -3.55 -3.49 11.66
N ARG A 50 -2.80 -4.60 11.64
CA ARG A 50 -3.24 -5.86 12.25
C ARG A 50 -3.58 -5.68 13.73
N ARG A 51 -2.70 -5.04 14.49
CA ARG A 51 -2.91 -4.77 15.92
C ARG A 51 -4.15 -3.90 16.17
N LEU A 52 -4.32 -2.82 15.42
CA LEU A 52 -5.46 -1.90 15.58
C LEU A 52 -6.78 -2.61 15.29
N TYR A 53 -6.82 -3.41 14.24
CA TYR A 53 -7.95 -4.28 13.91
C TYR A 53 -8.27 -5.27 15.03
N GLU A 54 -7.28 -6.05 15.51
CA GLU A 54 -7.46 -7.04 16.58
C GLU A 54 -7.94 -6.41 17.90
N GLN A 55 -7.51 -5.18 18.17
CA GLN A 55 -7.93 -4.40 19.34
C GLN A 55 -9.29 -3.71 19.15
N LYS A 56 -9.89 -3.80 17.95
CA LYS A 56 -11.10 -3.08 17.54
C LYS A 56 -10.98 -1.57 17.72
N ASP A 57 -9.76 -1.05 17.60
CA ASP A 57 -9.47 0.38 17.60
C ASP A 57 -9.73 0.93 16.19
N TYR A 58 -11.01 1.09 15.86
CA TYR A 58 -11.43 1.54 14.54
C TYR A 58 -11.06 3.00 14.26
N GLU A 59 -10.90 3.83 15.30
CA GLU A 59 -10.46 5.22 15.12
C GLU A 59 -9.00 5.27 14.67
N GLY A 60 -8.12 4.53 15.36
CA GLY A 60 -6.73 4.38 14.93
C GLY A 60 -6.63 3.68 13.57
N TYR A 61 -7.37 2.59 13.36
CA TYR A 61 -7.38 1.86 12.10
C TYR A 61 -7.81 2.75 10.92
N LEU A 62 -8.82 3.62 11.10
CA LEU A 62 -9.27 4.57 10.08
C LEU A 62 -8.16 5.53 9.64
N VAL A 63 -7.38 6.05 10.59
CA VAL A 63 -6.26 6.94 10.30
C VAL A 63 -5.22 6.21 9.44
N GLU A 64 -4.88 4.99 9.81
CA GLU A 64 -3.87 4.20 9.11
C GLU A 64 -4.32 3.78 7.71
N VAL A 65 -5.55 3.29 7.52
CA VAL A 65 -6.04 2.91 6.17
C VAL A 65 -6.24 4.14 5.27
N HIS A 66 -6.57 5.31 5.83
CA HIS A 66 -6.63 6.55 5.06
C HIS A 66 -5.23 6.98 4.57
N GLY A 67 -4.22 6.89 5.43
CA GLY A 67 -2.82 7.13 5.08
C GLY A 67 -2.35 6.17 4.00
N LEU A 68 -2.55 4.86 4.23
CA LEU A 68 -2.22 3.79 3.29
C LEU A 68 -2.79 4.05 1.90
N LYS A 69 -4.09 4.36 1.81
CA LYS A 69 -4.75 4.67 0.53
C LYS A 69 -4.01 5.77 -0.25
N ASN A 70 -3.63 6.85 0.42
CA ASN A 70 -2.98 7.98 -0.24
C ASN A 70 -1.55 7.62 -0.67
N ALA A 71 -0.79 6.96 0.22
CA ALA A 71 0.58 6.53 -0.06
C ALA A 71 0.64 5.55 -1.23
N MET A 72 -0.27 4.57 -1.27
CA MET A 72 -0.28 3.58 -2.34
C MET A 72 -0.70 4.18 -3.68
N ARG A 73 -1.61 5.15 -3.65
CA ARG A 73 -1.97 5.90 -4.85
C ARG A 73 -0.80 6.71 -5.39
N SER A 74 -0.01 7.35 -4.51
CA SER A 74 1.11 8.18 -4.96
C SER A 74 2.25 7.38 -5.59
N ILE A 75 2.34 6.08 -5.33
CA ILE A 75 3.35 5.20 -5.94
C ILE A 75 2.83 4.37 -7.11
N GLY A 76 1.55 4.50 -7.48
CA GLY A 76 0.93 3.71 -8.54
C GLY A 76 0.44 2.31 -8.11
N ALA A 77 0.48 1.98 -6.81
CA ALA A 77 -0.07 0.73 -6.25
C ALA A 77 -1.61 0.84 -6.10
N ASN A 78 -2.30 1.04 -7.21
CA ASN A 78 -3.71 1.43 -7.25
C ASN A 78 -4.67 0.37 -6.68
N HIS A 79 -4.38 -0.92 -6.85
CA HIS A 79 -5.21 -1.99 -6.30
C HIS A 79 -5.25 -1.93 -4.76
N LEU A 80 -4.09 -1.80 -4.13
CA LEU A 80 -3.99 -1.69 -2.68
C LEU A 80 -4.60 -0.38 -2.16
N SER A 81 -4.44 0.71 -2.92
CA SER A 81 -5.12 1.98 -2.61
C SER A 81 -6.65 1.79 -2.55
N GLU A 82 -7.23 1.09 -3.51
CA GLU A 82 -8.66 0.81 -3.54
C GLU A 82 -9.09 -0.18 -2.44
N ALA A 83 -8.28 -1.18 -2.11
CA ALA A 83 -8.51 -2.05 -0.96
C ALA A 83 -8.54 -1.26 0.37
N ALA A 84 -7.59 -0.34 0.56
CA ALA A 84 -7.54 0.53 1.73
C ALA A 84 -8.74 1.48 1.81
N LYS A 85 -9.21 1.98 0.66
CA LYS A 85 -10.43 2.77 0.56
C LYS A 85 -11.68 1.98 0.96
N ILE A 86 -11.82 0.73 0.56
CA ILE A 86 -12.94 -0.14 0.99
C ILE A 86 -12.99 -0.22 2.53
N GLN A 87 -11.82 -0.42 3.15
CA GLN A 87 -11.67 -0.47 4.60
C GLN A 87 -11.98 0.89 5.28
N GLU A 88 -11.51 2.00 4.70
CA GLU A 88 -11.82 3.35 5.17
C GLU A 88 -13.33 3.61 5.18
N PHE A 89 -14.04 3.24 4.09
CA PHE A 89 -15.49 3.38 4.01
C PHE A 89 -16.20 2.46 4.99
N ALA A 90 -15.75 1.22 5.17
CA ALA A 90 -16.34 0.28 6.10
C ALA A 90 -16.34 0.82 7.54
N VAL A 91 -15.22 1.43 7.98
CA VAL A 91 -15.15 2.10 9.29
C VAL A 91 -16.08 3.31 9.36
N LYS A 92 -16.07 4.18 8.34
CA LYS A 92 -16.90 5.41 8.31
C LYS A 92 -18.40 5.11 8.33
N GLU A 93 -18.82 4.03 7.68
CA GLU A 93 -20.21 3.55 7.64
C GLU A 93 -20.56 2.65 8.83
N GLN A 94 -19.60 2.37 9.72
CA GLN A 94 -19.76 1.47 10.86
C GLN A 94 -20.19 0.04 10.47
N THR A 95 -19.74 -0.43 9.30
CA THR A 95 -20.01 -1.78 8.77
C THR A 95 -18.82 -2.70 9.07
N TYR A 96 -18.60 -2.96 10.37
CA TYR A 96 -17.41 -3.68 10.85
C TYR A 96 -17.31 -5.12 10.33
N GLU A 97 -18.42 -5.76 9.99
CA GLU A 97 -18.44 -7.06 9.31
C GLU A 97 -17.66 -7.05 7.99
N LYS A 98 -17.71 -5.93 7.25
CA LYS A 98 -16.93 -5.78 6.00
C LYS A 98 -15.45 -5.62 6.27
N ILE A 99 -15.06 -5.08 7.44
CA ILE A 99 -13.65 -5.00 7.83
C ILE A 99 -13.12 -6.42 8.00
N ASP A 100 -13.81 -7.24 8.81
CA ASP A 100 -13.45 -8.63 9.08
C ASP A 100 -13.31 -9.45 7.79
N GLU A 101 -14.21 -9.26 6.82
CA GLU A 101 -14.18 -9.96 5.53
C GLU A 101 -12.99 -9.57 4.64
N ASN A 102 -12.50 -8.33 4.74
CA ASN A 102 -11.52 -7.77 3.79
C ASN A 102 -10.14 -7.49 4.40
N VAL A 103 -9.97 -7.53 5.73
CA VAL A 103 -8.72 -7.11 6.39
C VAL A 103 -7.55 -8.03 6.05
N GLU A 104 -7.77 -9.34 5.98
CA GLU A 104 -6.70 -10.27 5.62
C GLU A 104 -6.27 -10.10 4.16
N ALA A 105 -7.23 -9.83 3.25
CA ALA A 105 -6.92 -9.52 1.87
C ALA A 105 -6.09 -8.23 1.75
N LEU A 106 -6.48 -7.17 2.47
CA LEU A 106 -5.73 -5.91 2.53
C LEU A 106 -4.29 -6.14 3.00
N LEU A 107 -4.11 -6.87 4.11
CA LEU A 107 -2.79 -7.08 4.70
C LEU A 107 -1.89 -7.97 3.83
N LEU A 108 -2.46 -8.97 3.15
CA LEU A 108 -1.73 -9.79 2.19
C LEU A 108 -1.28 -8.96 0.98
N GLU A 109 -2.18 -8.17 0.41
CA GLU A 109 -1.85 -7.30 -0.72
C GLU A 109 -0.81 -6.23 -0.34
N TYR A 110 -0.88 -5.70 0.89
CA TYR A 110 0.15 -4.80 1.40
C TYR A 110 1.51 -5.49 1.55
N GLN A 111 1.52 -6.72 2.04
CA GLN A 111 2.75 -7.51 2.11
C GLN A 111 3.34 -7.78 0.71
N ASP A 112 2.50 -8.10 -0.28
CA ASP A 112 2.94 -8.33 -1.67
C ASP A 112 3.57 -7.08 -2.30
N VAL A 113 2.98 -5.89 -2.03
CA VAL A 113 3.56 -4.59 -2.42
C VAL A 113 4.91 -4.38 -1.74
N VAL A 114 5.00 -4.57 -0.43
CA VAL A 114 6.25 -4.41 0.33
C VAL A 114 7.34 -5.37 -0.18
N ASP A 115 7.00 -6.63 -0.43
CA ASP A 115 7.95 -7.62 -0.93
C ASP A 115 8.41 -7.31 -2.37
N THR A 116 7.51 -6.78 -3.19
CA THR A 116 7.82 -6.26 -4.53
C THR A 116 8.83 -5.11 -4.47
N LEU A 117 8.62 -4.13 -3.58
CA LEU A 117 9.58 -3.04 -3.39
C LEU A 117 10.91 -3.54 -2.82
N LYS A 118 10.90 -4.52 -1.90
CA LYS A 118 12.13 -5.15 -1.40
C LYS A 118 12.93 -5.81 -2.50
N GLU A 119 12.28 -6.45 -3.46
CA GLU A 119 12.96 -7.05 -4.61
C GLU A 119 13.64 -5.98 -5.47
N LEU A 120 12.96 -4.86 -5.74
CA LEU A 120 13.50 -3.72 -6.48
C LEU A 120 14.74 -3.10 -5.82
N PHE A 121 14.76 -2.94 -4.50
CA PHE A 121 15.91 -2.32 -3.81
C PHE A 121 17.03 -3.31 -3.45
N ARG A 122 16.85 -4.60 -3.71
CA ARG A 122 17.89 -5.64 -3.55
C ARG A 122 18.66 -5.92 -4.82
N SER A 123 18.14 -5.52 -5.98
CA SER A 123 18.74 -5.69 -7.30
C SER A 123 19.83 -4.67 -7.60
#